data_AF-A0AAX0QYM4-F1
#
_entry.id   AF-A0AAX0QYM4-F1
#
_cell.length_a   1.000
_cell.length_b   1.000
_cell.length_c   1.000
_cell.angle_alpha   90.00
_cell.angle_beta   90.00
_cell.angle_gamma   90.00
#
_symmetry.space_group_name_H-M   'P 1'
#
loop_
_entity.id
_entity.type
_entity.pdbx_description
1 polymer ?
#
loop_
_entity_poly.entity_id
_entity_poly.type
_entity_poly.pdbx_seq_one_letter_code
_entity_poly.pdbx_strand_id
1 'polypeptide(L)'
;MKDRPSGRIADVSRADLQIILRRAALRLRNAAAVSLDEDVEETLKHLASEFEVTRNDMIRYIVREWLETNSYLPVHNLDEDGTA
;
A
#
# COMPACT_ATOMS: atom_id res chain seq x y z
N MET A 1 10.61 -25.15 -2.38
CA MET A 1 11.16 -24.31 -3.46
C MET A 1 10.61 -22.90 -3.26
N LYS A 2 11.45 -21.92 -2.89
CA LYS A 2 11.01 -20.57 -2.52
C LYS A 2 11.81 -19.57 -3.34
N ASP A 3 11.43 -19.40 -4.60
CA ASP A 3 11.97 -18.36 -5.46
C ASP A 3 10.87 -17.34 -5.76
N ARG A 4 10.92 -16.21 -5.05
CA ARG A 4 10.31 -14.96 -5.53
C ARG A 4 11.43 -13.93 -5.64
N PRO A 5 11.71 -13.38 -6.83
CA PRO A 5 12.72 -12.34 -6.98
C PRO A 5 12.12 -11.01 -6.51
N SER A 6 12.37 -10.62 -5.26
CA SER A 6 12.16 -9.24 -4.79
C SER A 6 13.41 -8.37 -5.02
N GLY A 7 14.24 -8.70 -6.00
CA GLY A 7 15.59 -8.16 -6.19
C GLY A 7 15.68 -6.86 -7.00
N ARG A 8 14.79 -5.88 -6.79
CA ARG A 8 14.94 -4.54 -7.44
C ARG A 8 14.58 -3.33 -6.58
N ILE A 9 13.87 -3.53 -5.46
CA ILE A 9 13.56 -2.43 -4.52
C ILE A 9 14.67 -2.30 -3.46
N ALA A 10 15.42 -3.38 -3.19
CA ALA A 10 16.43 -3.44 -2.13
C ALA A 10 17.65 -2.52 -2.35
N ASP A 11 17.95 -2.14 -3.60
CA ASP A 11 19.12 -1.31 -3.94
C ASP A 11 18.80 0.19 -4.05
N VAL A 12 17.55 0.59 -3.81
CA VAL A 12 17.16 2.01 -3.88
C VAL A 12 17.48 2.67 -2.55
N SER A 13 18.25 3.76 -2.58
CA SER A 13 18.53 4.53 -1.37
C SER A 13 17.21 5.03 -0.74
N ARG A 14 17.15 5.13 0.58
CA ARG A 14 15.96 5.64 1.28
C ARG A 14 15.52 7.02 0.77
N ALA A 15 16.47 7.87 0.40
CA ALA A 15 16.22 9.19 -0.16
C ALA A 15 15.56 9.10 -1.55
N ASP A 16 16.09 8.25 -2.42
CA ASP A 16 15.55 8.04 -3.76
C ASP A 16 14.14 7.42 -3.70
N LEU A 17 13.91 6.49 -2.77
CA LEU A 17 12.58 5.93 -2.59
C LEU A 17 11.59 6.97 -2.09
N GLN A 18 11.97 7.84 -1.14
CA GLN A 18 11.10 8.94 -0.72
C GLN A 18 10.73 9.86 -1.88
N ILE A 19 11.65 10.13 -2.81
CA ILE A 19 11.38 10.91 -4.01
C ILE A 19 10.40 10.19 -4.94
N ILE A 20 10.61 8.89 -5.18
CA ILE A 20 9.72 8.06 -6.01
C ILE A 20 8.32 7.98 -5.39
N LEU A 21 8.21 7.77 -4.08
CA LEU A 21 6.94 7.72 -3.35
C LEU A 21 6.21 9.05 -3.38
N ARG A 22 6.90 10.19 -3.19
CA ARG A 22 6.29 11.52 -3.32
C ARG A 22 5.74 11.75 -4.73
N ARG A 23 6.48 11.36 -5.76
CA ARG A 23 6.04 11.46 -7.17
C ARG A 23 4.87 10.55 -7.46
N ALA A 24 4.88 9.31 -6.97
CA ALA A 24 3.79 8.38 -7.07
C ALA A 24 2.54 8.92 -6.36
N ALA A 25 2.66 9.38 -5.11
CA ALA A 25 1.56 9.98 -4.35
C ALA A 25 0.93 11.18 -5.04
N LEU A 26 1.73 12.07 -5.64
CA LEU A 26 1.23 13.20 -6.43
C LEU A 26 0.47 12.74 -7.68
N ARG A 27 0.99 11.72 -8.39
CA ARG A 27 0.30 11.13 -9.55
C ARG A 27 -0.99 10.42 -9.15
N LEU A 28 -0.99 9.69 -8.04
CA LEU A 28 -2.15 8.99 -7.50
C LEU A 28 -3.24 9.97 -7.04
N ARG A 29 -2.86 11.07 -6.37
CA ARG A 29 -3.79 12.14 -5.97
C ARG A 29 -4.48 12.80 -7.18
N ASN A 30 -3.77 12.90 -8.29
CA ASN A 30 -4.27 13.51 -9.52
C ASN A 30 -4.90 12.49 -10.48
N ALA A 31 -4.85 11.19 -10.17
CA ALA A 31 -5.44 10.14 -10.97
C ALA A 31 -6.91 9.98 -10.58
N ALA A 32 -7.81 9.88 -11.58
CA ALA A 32 -9.21 9.57 -11.33
C ALA A 32 -9.41 8.17 -10.72
N ALA A 33 -8.48 7.23 -11.01
CA ALA A 33 -8.43 5.90 -10.42
C ALA A 33 -7.00 5.31 -10.50
N VAL A 34 -6.70 4.39 -9.58
CA VAL A 34 -5.52 3.50 -9.67
C VAL A 34 -5.93 2.26 -10.44
N SER A 35 -5.37 2.07 -11.64
CA SER A 35 -5.57 0.84 -12.42
C SER A 35 -4.67 -0.26 -11.86
N LEU A 36 -5.26 -1.41 -11.55
CA LEU A 36 -4.57 -2.65 -11.21
C LEU A 36 -4.82 -3.66 -12.33
N ASP A 37 -4.00 -4.71 -12.39
CA ASP A 37 -4.28 -5.84 -13.27
C ASP A 37 -5.65 -6.45 -12.91
N GLU A 38 -6.38 -6.95 -13.91
CA GLU A 38 -7.78 -7.35 -13.78
C GLU A 38 -8.00 -8.43 -12.71
N ASP A 39 -7.10 -9.42 -12.66
CA ASP A 39 -7.11 -10.50 -11.67
C ASP A 39 -6.86 -9.99 -10.23
N VAL A 40 -5.94 -9.05 -10.07
CA VAL A 40 -5.66 -8.38 -8.80
C VAL A 40 -6.84 -7.51 -8.37
N GLU A 41 -7.45 -6.78 -9.30
CA GLU A 41 -8.60 -5.92 -9.06
C GLU A 41 -9.83 -6.72 -8.59
N GLU A 42 -10.13 -7.84 -9.26
CA GLU A 42 -11.20 -8.78 -8.89
C GLU A 42 -10.98 -9.35 -7.49
N THR A 43 -9.76 -9.85 -7.23
CA THR A 43 -9.39 -10.42 -5.93
C THR A 43 -9.50 -9.38 -4.81
N LEU A 44 -9.03 -8.16 -5.07
CA LEU A 44 -9.06 -7.07 -4.11
C LEU A 44 -10.50 -6.63 -3.80
N LYS A 45 -11.39 -6.57 -4.80
CA LYS A 45 -12.82 -6.30 -4.59
C LYS A 45 -13.49 -7.38 -3.76
N HIS A 46 -13.16 -8.66 -4.02
CA HIS A 46 -13.68 -9.78 -3.24
C HIS A 46 -13.28 -9.64 -1.77
N LEU A 47 -11.99 -9.44 -1.50
CA LEU A 47 -11.49 -9.22 -0.14
C LEU A 47 -12.16 -7.99 0.51
N ALA A 48 -12.22 -6.85 -0.19
CA ALA A 48 -12.87 -5.66 0.35
C ALA A 48 -14.34 -5.92 0.74
N SER A 49 -15.06 -6.69 -0.08
CA SER A 49 -16.42 -7.12 0.24
C SER A 49 -16.50 -8.05 1.45
N GLU A 50 -15.57 -8.99 1.61
CA GLU A 50 -15.51 -9.89 2.78
C GLU A 50 -15.26 -9.12 4.09
N PHE A 51 -14.44 -8.07 4.02
CA PHE A 51 -14.11 -7.23 5.17
C PHE A 51 -15.10 -6.06 5.37
N GLU A 52 -16.17 -5.97 4.58
CA GLU A 52 -17.16 -4.89 4.61
C GLU A 52 -16.56 -3.47 4.50
N VAL A 53 -15.45 -3.33 3.77
CA VAL A 53 -14.76 -2.06 3.53
C VAL A 53 -14.80 -1.68 2.04
N THR A 54 -14.53 -0.41 1.72
CA THR A 54 -14.40 -0.05 0.30
C THR A 54 -13.09 -0.56 -0.28
N ARG A 55 -13.05 -0.77 -1.59
CA ARG A 55 -11.80 -1.05 -2.34
C ARG A 55 -10.69 -0.05 -1.97
N ASN A 56 -11.03 1.24 -1.86
CA ASN A 56 -10.06 2.27 -1.55
C ASN A 56 -9.52 2.17 -0.12
N ASP A 57 -10.35 1.73 0.83
CA ASP A 57 -9.91 1.51 2.22
C ASP A 57 -8.96 0.32 2.30
N MET A 58 -9.27 -0.76 1.58
CA MET A 58 -8.37 -1.91 1.46
C MET A 58 -7.00 -1.51 0.85
N ILE A 59 -6.99 -0.69 -0.21
CA ILE A 59 -5.74 -0.18 -0.80
C ILE A 59 -4.96 0.66 0.21
N ARG A 60 -5.64 1.55 0.94
CA ARG A 60 -4.98 2.38 1.97
C ARG A 60 -4.37 1.52 3.06
N TYR A 61 -5.08 0.48 3.51
CA TYR A 61 -4.60 -0.45 4.50
C TYR A 61 -3.34 -1.18 4.02
N ILE A 62 -3.38 -1.81 2.84
CA ILE A 62 -2.24 -2.53 2.25
C ILE A 62 -1.02 -1.61 2.08
N VAL A 63 -1.24 -0.38 1.58
CA VAL A 63 -0.15 0.59 1.38
C VAL A 63 0.45 1.03 2.72
N ARG A 64 -0.37 1.24 3.75
CA ARG A 64 0.10 1.57 5.10
C ARG A 64 0.96 0.45 5.67
N GLU A 65 0.43 -0.78 5.71
CA GLU A 65 1.13 -1.96 6.23
C GLU A 65 2.48 -2.17 5.53
N TRP A 66 2.51 -2.01 4.20
CA TRP A 66 3.74 -2.11 3.43
C TRP A 66 4.74 -1.01 3.80
N LEU A 67 4.30 0.24 3.96
CA LEU A 67 5.18 1.36 4.33
C LEU A 67 5.74 1.21 5.75
N GLU A 68 4.95 0.72 6.69
CA GLU A 68 5.35 0.48 8.09
C GLU A 68 6.35 -0.68 8.17
N THR A 69 6.05 -1.82 7.51
CA THR A 69 6.95 -2.98 7.44
C THR A 69 8.32 -2.63 6.85
N ASN A 70 8.37 -1.70 5.90
CA ASN A 70 9.60 -1.27 5.25
C ASN A 70 10.26 -0.03 5.92
N SER A 71 9.84 0.35 7.14
CA SER A 71 10.43 1.46 7.92
C SER A 71 10.35 2.84 7.25
N TYR A 72 9.39 3.02 6.34
CA TYR A 72 9.11 4.32 5.71
C TYR A 72 8.10 5.16 6.49
N LEU A 73 7.20 4.51 7.22
CA LEU A 73 6.33 5.13 8.22
C LEU A 73 6.62 4.53 9.60
N PRO A 74 6.44 5.30 10.69
CA PRO A 74 6.35 4.74 12.03
C PRO A 74 5.18 3.75 12.09
N VAL A 75 5.37 2.62 12.77
CA VAL A 75 4.28 1.67 13.01
C VAL A 75 3.25 2.34 13.91
N HIS A 76 2.02 2.48 13.41
CA HIS A 76 0.90 2.94 14.22
C HIS A 76 0.10 1.73 14.68
N ASN A 77 0.14 1.43 15.98
CA ASN A 77 -0.80 0.47 16.56
C ASN A 77 -2.19 1.11 16.50
N LEU A 78 -3.06 0.65 15.60
CA LEU A 78 -4.42 1.14 15.42
C LEU A 78 -5.38 0.75 16.57
N ASP A 79 -4.86 0.33 17.72
CA ASP A 79 -5.64 -0.03 18.91
C ASP A 79 -6.01 1.19 19.79
N GLU A 80 -5.64 2.41 19.40
CA GLU A 80 -5.77 3.61 20.25
C GLU A 80 -6.67 4.72 19.68
N ASP A 81 -7.74 4.37 18.96
CA ASP A 81 -8.89 5.27 18.72
C ASP A 81 -10.15 4.77 19.45
N GLY A 82 -9.94 4.28 20.68
CA GLY A 82 -10.98 4.01 21.67
C GLY A 82 -10.83 4.93 22.88
N THR A 83 -11.66 5.99 22.92
CA THR A 83 -11.97 6.85 24.07
C THR A 83 -10.92 7.88 24.54
N ALA A 84 -11.21 9.16 24.26
CA ALA A 84 -11.20 10.25 25.26
C ALA A 84 -12.16 11.36 24.80
#